data_AF-A0A7J2QW82-F1
#
_entry.id   AF-A0A7J2QW82-F1
#
_cell.length_a   1.000
_cell.length_b   1.000
_cell.length_c   1.000
_cell.angle_alpha   90.00
_cell.angle_beta   90.00
_cell.angle_gamma   90.00
#
_symmetry.space_group_name_H-M   'P 1'
#
loop_
_entity.id
_entity.type
_entity.pdbx_description
1 polymer ?
#
loop_
_entity_poly.entity_id
_entity_poly.type
_entity_poly.pdbx_seq_one_letter_code
_entity_poly.pdbx_strand_id
1 'polypeptide(L)'
;MRSRKPFIIFWPQYFDAKRSRSEGRRLPKKFAIDKVVITDIAKAAANLGYKAEIESIYRYIRTWWEASGRVLINTQGKKKSKVLLEVAKEIRKLQSKS
;
A
#
# COMPACT_ATOMS: atom_id res chain seq x y z
N MET A 1 -14.28 20.33 14.74
CA MET A 1 -13.05 19.56 14.45
C MET A 1 -13.41 18.33 13.62
N ARG A 2 -12.98 18.24 12.35
CA ARG A 2 -13.13 16.99 11.58
C ARG A 2 -12.32 15.92 12.30
N SER A 3 -13.00 14.96 12.94
CA SER A 3 -12.38 13.73 13.43
C SER A 3 -11.52 13.20 12.29
N ARG A 4 -10.19 13.20 12.49
CA ARG A 4 -9.25 12.67 11.50
C ARG A 4 -9.59 11.19 11.40
N LYS A 5 -10.39 10.82 10.40
CA LYS A 5 -10.55 9.44 9.96
C LYS A 5 -9.15 8.82 9.98
N PRO A 6 -8.85 7.81 10.81
CA PRO A 6 -7.48 7.30 11.01
C PRO A 6 -6.96 6.49 9.80
N PHE A 7 -7.69 6.59 8.68
CA PHE A 7 -7.40 5.94 7.42
C PHE A 7 -6.35 6.74 6.66
N ILE A 8 -5.19 6.13 6.49
CA ILE A 8 -4.11 6.65 5.66
C ILE A 8 -4.22 5.99 4.28
N ILE A 9 -4.09 6.81 3.24
CA ILE A 9 -4.10 6.33 1.86
C ILE A 9 -2.74 5.73 1.50
N PHE A 10 -2.79 4.47 1.08
CA PHE A 10 -1.71 3.70 0.51
C PHE A 10 -1.97 3.44 -0.96
N TRP A 11 -0.99 3.84 -1.77
CA TRP A 11 -1.00 3.62 -3.20
C TRP A 11 -0.15 2.39 -3.52
N PRO A 12 -0.57 1.52 -4.44
CA PRO A 12 0.26 0.40 -4.87
C PRO A 12 1.62 0.87 -5.42
N GLN A 13 1.68 2.04 -6.05
CA GLN A 13 2.91 2.67 -6.55
C GLN A 13 3.94 2.94 -5.44
N TYR A 14 3.53 3.03 -4.17
CA TYR A 14 4.48 3.19 -3.07
C TYR A 14 5.33 1.94 -2.84
N PHE A 15 4.77 0.78 -3.19
CA PHE A 15 5.36 -0.55 -3.02
C PHE A 15 6.10 -1.04 -4.26
N ASP A 16 5.78 -0.50 -5.43
CA ASP A 16 6.32 -0.94 -6.71
C ASP A 16 7.85 -0.75 -6.80
N ALA A 17 8.56 -1.86 -7.03
CA ALA A 17 10.02 -1.87 -7.19
C ALA A 17 10.49 -1.35 -8.54
N LYS A 18 9.69 -1.54 -9.60
CA LYS A 18 10.02 -1.14 -10.97
C LYS A 18 10.01 0.39 -11.10
N ARG A 19 9.21 1.08 -10.28
CA ARG A 19 9.14 2.54 -10.27
C ARG A 19 10.28 3.18 -9.51
N SER A 20 10.75 4.31 -10.01
CA SER A 20 11.70 5.19 -9.34
C SER A 20 11.07 6.02 -8.22
N ARG A 21 11.90 6.75 -7.44
CA ARG A 21 11.40 7.64 -6.37
C ARG A 21 10.60 8.82 -6.93
N SER A 22 10.97 9.33 -8.10
CA SER A 22 10.26 10.39 -8.82
C SER A 22 8.87 9.92 -9.27
N GLU A 23 8.74 8.66 -9.64
CA GLU A 23 7.48 8.04 -10.10
C GLU A 23 6.54 7.62 -8.96
N GLY A 24 7.00 7.66 -7.71
CA GLY A 24 6.15 7.47 -6.53
C GLY A 24 6.62 6.42 -5.53
N ARG A 25 7.69 5.65 -5.82
CA ARG A 25 8.19 4.65 -4.88
C ARG A 25 8.65 5.30 -3.58
N ARG A 26 8.03 4.90 -2.46
CA ARG A 26 8.37 5.40 -1.12
C ARG A 26 9.21 4.43 -0.30
N LEU A 27 9.24 3.15 -0.68
CA LEU A 27 10.07 2.14 -0.03
C LEU A 27 11.48 2.07 -0.63
N PRO A 28 12.50 1.67 0.16
CA PRO A 28 13.80 1.30 -0.37
C PRO A 28 13.67 -0.01 -1.17
N LYS A 29 14.53 -0.19 -2.19
CA LYS A 29 14.47 -1.35 -3.10
C LYS A 29 14.45 -2.71 -2.38
N LYS A 30 15.13 -2.83 -1.24
CA LYS A 30 15.15 -4.08 -0.42
C LYS A 30 13.77 -4.54 0.05
N PHE A 31 12.82 -3.62 0.21
CA PHE A 31 11.44 -3.89 0.64
C PHE A 31 10.41 -3.57 -0.45
N ALA A 32 10.86 -3.21 -1.66
CA ALA A 32 9.96 -2.97 -2.76
C ALA A 32 9.53 -4.31 -3.39
N ILE A 33 8.37 -4.32 -4.02
CA ILE A 33 7.69 -5.51 -4.54
C ILE A 33 7.55 -5.35 -6.06
N ASP A 34 7.96 -6.37 -6.82
CA ASP A 34 7.99 -6.32 -8.29
C ASP A 34 6.60 -6.45 -8.94
N LYS A 35 5.68 -7.19 -8.31
CA LYS A 35 4.28 -7.33 -8.73
C LYS A 35 3.38 -6.93 -7.56
N VAL A 36 2.86 -5.71 -7.60
CA VAL A 36 1.98 -5.19 -6.56
C VAL A 36 0.53 -5.39 -6.99
N VAL A 37 -0.22 -6.18 -6.22
CA VAL A 37 -1.67 -6.34 -6.39
C VAL A 37 -2.39 -5.67 -5.22
N ILE A 38 -3.45 -4.93 -5.51
CA ILE A 38 -4.23 -4.19 -4.50
C ILE A 38 -4.84 -5.16 -3.46
N THR A 39 -5.24 -6.34 -3.92
CA THR A 39 -5.76 -7.42 -3.08
C THR A 39 -4.73 -7.89 -2.05
N ASP A 40 -3.45 -7.96 -2.45
CA ASP A 40 -2.38 -8.40 -1.56
C ASP A 40 -2.08 -7.37 -0.49
N ILE A 41 -2.16 -6.08 -0.83
CA ILE A 41 -2.04 -4.98 0.14
C ILE A 41 -3.16 -5.07 1.19
N ALA A 42 -4.40 -5.29 0.75
CA ALA A 42 -5.54 -5.41 1.65
C ALA A 42 -5.45 -6.67 2.53
N LYS A 43 -5.07 -7.82 1.95
CA LYS A 43 -4.83 -9.07 2.70
C LYS A 43 -3.70 -8.91 3.72
N ALA A 44 -2.59 -8.30 3.33
CA ALA A 44 -1.47 -8.04 4.23
C ALA A 44 -1.88 -7.10 5.38
N ALA A 45 -2.64 -6.05 5.09
CA ALA A 45 -3.16 -5.16 6.11
C ALA A 45 -4.15 -5.86 7.06
N ALA A 46 -5.03 -6.72 6.54
CA ALA A 46 -5.95 -7.54 7.32
C ALA A 46 -5.21 -8.53 8.23
N ASN A 47 -4.17 -9.21 7.73
CA ASN A 47 -3.32 -10.11 8.51
C ASN A 47 -2.58 -9.39 9.65
N LEU A 48 -2.25 -8.11 9.45
CA LEU A 48 -1.63 -7.26 10.48
C LEU A 48 -2.66 -6.70 11.49
N GLY A 49 -3.95 -7.01 11.34
CA GLY A 49 -5.02 -6.50 12.19
C GLY A 49 -5.42 -5.05 11.90
N TYR A 50 -5.03 -4.50 10.75
CA TYR A 50 -5.48 -3.19 10.32
C TYR A 50 -6.78 -3.29 9.52
N LYS A 51 -7.71 -2.34 9.73
CA LYS A 51 -8.87 -2.19 8.84
C LYS A 51 -8.39 -1.62 7.50
N ALA A 52 -8.57 -2.38 6.42
CA ALA A 52 -8.22 -1.97 5.06
C ALA A 52 -9.47 -1.90 4.19
N GLU A 53 -9.65 -0.79 3.49
CA GLU A 53 -10.71 -0.59 2.50
C GLU A 53 -10.06 -0.45 1.13
N ILE A 54 -10.53 -1.25 0.17
CA ILE A 54 -10.09 -1.16 -1.22
C ILE A 54 -11.05 -0.24 -1.96
N GLU A 55 -10.51 0.81 -2.56
CA GLU A 55 -11.24 1.62 -3.51
C GLU A 55 -10.65 1.40 -4.91
N SER A 56 -11.18 0.41 -5.63
CA SER A 56 -10.76 0.07 -7.00
C SER A 56 -11.16 1.12 -8.04
N ILE A 57 -12.10 2.01 -7.69
CA ILE A 57 -12.68 3.01 -8.58
C ILE A 57 -11.70 4.17 -8.87
N TYR A 58 -10.78 4.47 -7.94
CA TYR A 58 -9.91 5.64 -8.06
C TYR A 58 -8.58 5.35 -8.78
N ARG A 59 -8.27 6.20 -9.76
CA ARG A 59 -7.02 6.16 -10.53
C ARG A 59 -5.94 7.06 -9.91
N TYR A 60 -4.66 6.69 -10.09
CA TYR A 60 -3.51 7.52 -9.70
C TYR A 60 -3.28 8.60 -10.76
N ILE A 61 -3.20 9.87 -10.35
CA ILE A 61 -3.12 11.01 -11.28
C ILE A 61 -1.89 10.90 -12.21
N ARG A 62 -0.78 10.34 -11.73
CA ARG A 62 0.45 10.16 -12.54
C ARG A 62 0.43 8.90 -13.41
N THR A 63 -0.58 8.06 -13.27
CA THR A 63 -0.75 6.84 -14.07
C THR A 63 -2.23 6.64 -14.31
N TRP A 64 -2.84 7.66 -14.91
CA TRP A 64 -4.28 7.73 -15.12
C TRP A 64 -4.80 6.60 -16.01
N TRP A 65 -3.93 6.05 -16.86
CA TRP A 65 -4.20 4.89 -17.72
C TRP A 65 -4.27 3.56 -16.96
N GLU A 66 -3.58 3.41 -15.82
CA GLU A 66 -3.67 2.18 -15.02
C GLU A 66 -4.79 2.30 -13.97
N ALA A 67 -5.71 1.33 -13.99
CA ALA A 67 -6.70 1.16 -12.93
C ALA A 67 -6.03 0.57 -11.68
N SER A 68 -5.13 1.33 -11.05
CA SER A 68 -4.34 0.84 -9.92
C SER A 68 -5.09 0.83 -8.59
N GLY A 69 -6.27 1.46 -8.50
CA GLY A 69 -7.02 1.58 -7.24
C GLY A 69 -6.22 2.24 -6.10
N ARG A 70 -6.87 2.37 -4.94
CA ARG A 70 -6.26 2.86 -3.69
C ARG A 70 -6.62 1.93 -2.55
N VAL A 71 -5.76 1.85 -1.54
CA VAL A 71 -6.07 1.15 -0.28
C VAL A 71 -6.03 2.15 0.86
N LEU A 72 -7.13 2.25 1.60
CA LEU A 72 -7.20 3.01 2.83
C LEU A 72 -6.93 2.07 4.00
N ILE A 73 -5.86 2.31 4.74
CA ILE A 73 -5.50 1.50 5.90
C ILE A 73 -5.64 2.35 7.15
N ASN A 74 -6.43 1.88 8.11
CA ASN A 74 -6.51 2.47 9.43
C ASN A 74 -5.23 2.16 10.21
N THR A 75 -4.37 3.16 10.40
CA THR A 75 -3.08 2.96 11.07
C THR A 75 -3.15 3.03 12.59
N GLN A 76 -4.33 3.24 13.17
CA GLN A 76 -4.55 3.29 14.63
C GLN A 76 -3.54 4.21 15.36
N GLY A 77 -3.16 5.32 14.73
CA GLY A 77 -2.17 6.27 15.28
C GLY A 77 -0.69 5.97 14.96
N LYS A 78 -0.38 4.87 14.26
CA LYS A 78 0.99 4.55 13.83
C LYS A 78 1.46 5.44 12.66
N LYS A 79 2.78 5.70 12.63
CA LYS A 79 3.44 6.44 11.55
C LYS A 79 3.27 5.73 10.20
N LYS A 80 2.92 6.49 9.16
CA LYS A 80 2.74 5.99 7.78
C LYS A 80 3.90 5.13 7.28
N SER A 81 5.14 5.57 7.50
CA SER A 81 6.34 4.83 7.03
C SER A 81 6.50 3.47 7.70
N LYS A 82 6.09 3.34 8.98
CA LYS A 82 6.17 2.07 9.70
C LYS A 82 5.15 1.07 9.16
N VAL A 83 3.89 1.50 9.00
CA VAL A 83 2.83 0.67 8.41
C VAL A 83 3.17 0.29 6.97
N LEU A 84 3.73 1.22 6.18
CA LEU A 84 4.20 0.92 4.83
C LEU A 84 5.20 -0.25 4.81
N LEU A 85 6.15 -0.23 5.75
CA LEU A 85 7.21 -1.24 5.83
C LEU A 85 6.70 -2.58 6.39
N GLU A 86 5.78 -2.55 7.36
CA GLU A 86 5.10 -3.75 7.88
C GLU A 86 4.27 -4.44 6.79
N VAL A 87 3.43 -3.68 6.07
CA VAL A 87 2.61 -4.19 4.97
C VAL A 87 3.49 -4.76 3.86
N ALA A 88 4.58 -4.08 3.49
CA ALA A 88 5.49 -4.59 2.48
C ALA A 88 6.15 -5.92 2.87
N LYS A 89 6.54 -6.06 4.14
CA LYS A 89 7.09 -7.32 4.67
C LYS A 89 6.07 -8.45 4.63
N GLU A 90 4.82 -8.18 4.98
CA GLU A 90 3.77 -9.19 4.92
C GLU A 90 3.40 -9.58 3.49
N ILE A 91 3.33 -8.63 2.56
CA ILE A 91 3.13 -8.97 1.14
C ILE A 91 4.25 -9.88 0.65
N ARG A 92 5.51 -9.59 1.00
CA ARG A 92 6.64 -10.44 0.61
C ARG A 92 6.54 -11.85 1.20
N LYS A 93 6.11 -11.98 2.46
CA LYS A 93 5.85 -13.29 3.08
C LYS A 93 4.73 -14.05 2.37
N LEU A 94 3.66 -13.37 1.96
CA LEU A 94 2.57 -13.96 1.19
C LEU A 94 3.07 -14.48 -0.17
N GLN A 95 3.91 -13.70 -0.86
CA GLN A 95 4.50 -14.09 -2.15
C GLN A 95 5.52 -15.23 -2.03
N SER A 96 6.32 -15.28 -0.96
CA SER A 96 7.28 -16.38 -0.72
C SER A 96 6.63 -17.69 -0.30
N LYS A 97 5.35 -17.68 0.07
CA LYS A 97 4.60 -18.87 0.49
C LYS A 97 3.78 -19.51 -0.63
N SER A 98 3.82 -18.93 -1.84
CA SER A 98 3.17 -19.45 -3.05
C SER A 98 4.17 -20.13 -3.96
#